data_AF-A0A1V5K789-F1
#
_entry.id   AF-A0A1V5K789-F1
#
_cell.length_a   1.000
_cell.length_b   1.000
_cell.length_c   1.000
_cell.angle_alpha   90.00
_cell.angle_beta   90.00
_cell.angle_gamma   90.00
#
_symmetry.space_group_name_H-M   'P 1'
#
loop_
_entity.id
_entity.type
_entity.pdbx_description
1 polymer ?
#
loop_
_entity_poly.entity_id
_entity_poly.type
_entity_poly.pdbx_seq_one_letter_code
_entity_poly.pdbx_strand_id
1 'polypeptide(L)'
;MSTRTVTMTMTQETARIVERACELYARAQMGQLDDVAAEVVAYHGDVNAYHGMRAELDAIAERLGIVPHRGAYYSLTSEQVPDVARIAWDAYTVLRHEMTKALHPEGPPQGLRPCAWDEPRQYSTQVLPVVTQNRPSKPSETRS
;
A
#
# COMPACT_ATOMS: atom_id res chain seq x y z
N MET A 1 26.14 7.24 2.95
CA MET A 1 25.37 8.18 2.11
C MET A 1 24.49 8.99 3.03
N SER A 2 24.34 10.31 2.82
CA SER A 2 23.48 11.14 3.66
C SER A 2 22.03 10.95 3.21
N THR A 3 21.18 10.38 4.06
CA THR A 3 19.76 10.16 3.76
C THR A 3 19.02 11.49 3.82
N ARG A 4 18.48 11.94 2.69
CA ARG A 4 17.61 13.11 2.64
C ARG A 4 16.18 12.68 2.96
N THR A 5 15.56 13.33 3.93
CA THR A 5 14.16 13.10 4.30
C THR A 5 13.27 14.19 3.73
N VAL A 6 12.06 13.82 3.30
CA VAL A 6 11.03 14.76 2.81
C VAL A 6 9.77 14.55 3.64
N THR A 7 9.18 15.63 4.14
CA THR A 7 7.91 15.60 4.88
C THR A 7 6.79 16.14 4.01
N MET A 8 5.69 15.40 3.90
CA MET A 8 4.50 15.79 3.15
C MET A 8 3.26 15.71 4.05
N THR A 9 2.46 16.79 4.06
CA THR A 9 1.17 16.83 4.78
C THR A 9 0.06 16.58 3.78
N MET A 10 -0.85 15.67 4.11
CA MET A 10 -1.98 15.31 3.25
C MET A 10 -3.22 15.01 4.07
N THR A 11 -4.39 15.08 3.43
CA THR A 11 -5.65 14.64 4.07
C THR A 11 -5.65 13.12 4.27
N GLN A 12 -6.47 12.63 5.20
CA GLN A 12 -6.61 11.20 5.42
C GLN A 12 -7.08 10.46 4.15
N GLU A 13 -7.95 11.08 3.35
CA GLU A 13 -8.42 10.50 2.08
C GLU A 13 -7.28 10.36 1.07
N THR A 14 -6.43 11.38 0.96
CA THR A 14 -5.24 11.33 0.09
C THR A 14 -4.27 10.25 0.58
N ALA A 15 -4.07 10.13 1.90
CA ALA A 15 -3.23 9.08 2.48
C ALA A 15 -3.74 7.67 2.15
N ARG A 16 -5.07 7.43 2.13
CA ARG A 16 -5.65 6.15 1.69
C ARG A 16 -5.34 5.83 0.23
N ILE A 17 -5.32 6.85 -0.64
CA ILE A 17 -4.96 6.67 -2.05
C ILE A 17 -3.49 6.26 -2.17
N VAL A 18 -2.60 6.93 -1.42
CA VAL A 18 -1.17 6.60 -1.41
C VAL A 18 -0.93 5.19 -0.84
N GLU A 19 -1.60 4.83 0.26
CA GLU A 19 -1.57 3.48 0.85
C GLU A 19 -1.89 2.42 -0.20
N ARG A 20 -3.01 2.57 -0.90
CA ARG A 20 -3.45 1.63 -1.95
C ARG A 20 -2.51 1.59 -3.15
N ALA A 21 -1.99 2.74 -3.57
CA ALA A 21 -1.03 2.81 -4.66
C ALA A 21 0.27 2.06 -4.31
N CYS A 22 0.75 2.19 -3.07
CA CYS A 22 1.91 1.45 -2.58
C CYS A 22 1.66 -0.07 -2.56
N GLU A 23 0.49 -0.53 -2.10
CA GLU A 23 0.14 -1.95 -2.11
C GLU A 23 0.10 -2.49 -3.55
N LEU A 24 -0.62 -1.84 -4.45
CA LEU A 24 -0.76 -2.27 -5.85
C LEU A 24 0.59 -2.31 -6.56
N TYR A 25 1.43 -1.28 -6.35
CA TYR A 25 2.77 -1.25 -6.93
C TYR A 25 3.64 -2.40 -6.43
N ALA A 26 3.65 -2.66 -5.13
CA ALA A 26 4.41 -3.77 -4.55
C ALA A 26 3.93 -5.13 -5.09
N ARG A 27 2.61 -5.37 -5.11
CA ARG A 27 2.00 -6.59 -5.64
C ARG A 27 2.31 -6.81 -7.11
N ALA A 28 2.21 -5.75 -7.91
CA ALA A 28 2.59 -5.79 -9.32
C ALA A 28 4.04 -6.27 -9.47
N GLN A 29 4.98 -5.65 -8.74
CA GLN A 29 6.40 -6.03 -8.77
C GLN A 29 6.70 -7.44 -8.24
N MET A 30 5.79 -8.03 -7.44
CA MET A 30 5.86 -9.41 -6.96
C MET A 30 5.23 -10.43 -7.93
N GLY A 31 4.64 -9.97 -9.04
CA GLY A 31 3.92 -10.81 -10.00
C GLY A 31 2.48 -11.16 -9.59
N GLN A 32 1.95 -10.53 -8.53
CA GLN A 32 0.57 -10.76 -8.04
C GLN A 32 -0.47 -9.99 -8.87
N LEU A 33 -0.46 -10.20 -10.19
CA LEU A 33 -1.28 -9.42 -11.13
C LEU A 33 -2.78 -9.73 -11.04
N ASP A 34 -3.17 -10.90 -10.53
CA ASP A 34 -4.59 -11.23 -10.28
C ASP A 34 -5.17 -10.35 -9.17
N ASP A 35 -4.40 -10.14 -8.10
CA ASP A 35 -4.80 -9.26 -7.00
C ASP A 35 -4.91 -7.81 -7.47
N VAL A 36 -3.97 -7.36 -8.31
CA VAL A 36 -4.00 -6.03 -8.91
C VAL A 36 -5.23 -5.86 -9.81
N ALA A 37 -5.50 -6.82 -10.69
CA ALA A 37 -6.67 -6.79 -11.57
C ALA A 37 -7.97 -6.79 -10.76
N ALA A 38 -8.06 -7.60 -9.69
CA ALA A 38 -9.23 -7.68 -8.84
C ALA A 38 -9.52 -6.36 -8.12
N GLU A 39 -8.50 -5.70 -7.58
CA GLU A 39 -8.64 -4.40 -6.91
C GLU A 39 -9.07 -3.29 -7.88
N VAL A 40 -8.48 -3.24 -9.08
CA VAL A 40 -8.86 -2.27 -10.12
C VAL A 40 -10.32 -2.50 -10.54
N VAL A 41 -10.72 -3.74 -10.77
CA VAL A 41 -12.11 -4.09 -11.12
C VAL A 41 -13.07 -3.76 -9.98
N ALA A 42 -12.72 -4.04 -8.73
CA ALA A 42 -13.54 -3.69 -7.57
C ALA A 42 -13.74 -2.18 -7.46
N TYR A 43 -12.74 -1.38 -7.83
CA TYR A 43 -12.84 0.08 -7.84
C TYR A 43 -13.74 0.62 -8.96
N HIS A 44 -13.72 0.00 -10.15
CA HIS A 44 -14.45 0.48 -11.32
C HIS A 44 -15.82 -0.20 -11.55
N GLY A 45 -16.11 -1.29 -10.85
CA GLY A 45 -17.43 -1.95 -10.85
C GLY A 45 -17.77 -2.78 -12.09
N ASP A 46 -16.79 -3.08 -12.96
CA ASP A 46 -17.01 -3.88 -14.18
C ASP A 46 -16.23 -5.20 -14.13
N VAL A 47 -16.91 -6.26 -13.72
CA VAL A 47 -16.35 -7.61 -13.61
C VAL A 47 -15.97 -8.19 -14.98
N ASN A 48 -16.65 -7.79 -16.06
CA ASN A 48 -16.34 -8.28 -17.40
C ASN A 48 -15.02 -7.71 -17.93
N ALA A 49 -14.58 -6.56 -17.39
CA ALA A 49 -13.28 -5.96 -17.70
C ALA A 49 -12.09 -6.74 -17.10
N TYR A 50 -12.32 -7.65 -16.15
CA TYR A 50 -11.25 -8.39 -15.45
C TYR A 50 -10.32 -9.15 -16.40
N HIS A 51 -10.88 -9.92 -17.33
CA HIS A 51 -10.06 -10.73 -18.25
C HIS A 51 -9.27 -9.88 -19.24
N GLY A 52 -9.84 -8.77 -19.72
CA GLY A 52 -9.14 -7.81 -20.57
C GLY A 52 -7.99 -7.14 -19.82
N MET A 53 -8.27 -6.65 -18.61
CA MET A 53 -7.29 -6.03 -17.72
C MET A 53 -6.15 -6.99 -17.38
N ARG A 54 -6.45 -8.25 -17.09
CA ARG A 54 -5.41 -9.24 -16.77
C ARG A 54 -4.46 -9.48 -17.94
N ALA A 55 -4.99 -9.62 -19.15
CA ALA A 55 -4.18 -9.78 -20.35
C ALA A 55 -3.28 -8.55 -20.61
N GLU A 56 -3.80 -7.35 -20.38
CA GLU A 56 -3.04 -6.11 -20.47
C GLU A 56 -1.93 -6.02 -19.41
N LEU A 57 -2.23 -6.40 -18.16
CA LEU A 57 -1.27 -6.42 -17.07
C LEU A 57 -0.15 -7.42 -17.31
N ASP A 58 -0.45 -8.61 -17.85
CA ASP A 58 0.58 -9.59 -18.25
C ASP A 58 1.50 -9.00 -19.32
N ALA A 59 0.95 -8.32 -20.32
CA ALA A 59 1.74 -7.68 -21.38
C ALA A 59 2.61 -6.52 -20.87
N ILE A 60 2.11 -5.73 -19.91
CA ILE A 60 2.87 -4.66 -19.27
C ILE A 60 3.98 -5.25 -18.39
N ALA A 61 3.69 -6.28 -17.60
CA ALA A 61 4.67 -6.95 -16.75
C ALA A 61 5.82 -7.55 -17.57
N GLU A 62 5.51 -8.18 -18.71
CA GLU A 62 6.52 -8.68 -19.65
C GLU A 62 7.43 -7.55 -20.18
N ARG A 63 6.84 -6.42 -20.60
CA ARG A 63 7.60 -5.25 -21.09
C ARG A 63 8.45 -4.58 -20.02
N LEU A 64 7.98 -4.56 -18.78
CA LEU A 64 8.69 -3.96 -17.65
C LEU A 64 9.70 -4.92 -16.99
N GLY A 65 9.79 -6.17 -17.47
CA GLY A 65 10.68 -7.18 -16.89
C GLY A 65 10.29 -7.57 -15.46
N ILE A 66 9.01 -7.46 -15.11
CA ILE A 66 8.48 -7.85 -13.81
C ILE A 66 8.37 -9.38 -13.78
N VAL A 67 9.12 -10.03 -12.88
CA VAL A 67 9.20 -11.49 -12.73
C VAL A 67 8.23 -11.93 -11.61
N PRO A 68 7.52 -13.07 -11.70
CA PRO A 68 7.72 -14.20 -12.61
C PRO A 68 6.63 -14.44 -13.66
N HIS A 69 7.00 -15.30 -14.61
CA HIS A 69 6.15 -15.92 -15.62
C HIS A 69 4.75 -16.29 -15.11
N ARG A 70 3.79 -16.20 -16.06
CA ARG A 70 2.37 -16.57 -15.94
C ARG A 70 2.09 -17.58 -14.82
N GLY A 71 1.38 -17.13 -13.79
CA GLY A 71 0.85 -17.95 -12.72
C GLY A 71 1.78 -18.15 -11.51
N ALA A 72 2.98 -17.59 -11.50
CA ALA A 72 3.85 -17.57 -10.34
C ALA A 72 3.89 -16.16 -9.71
N TYR A 73 4.12 -16.09 -8.40
CA TYR A 73 4.45 -14.85 -7.68
C TYR A 73 5.56 -15.14 -6.66
N TYR A 74 6.27 -14.10 -6.25
CA TYR A 74 7.32 -14.22 -5.23
C TYR A 74 6.89 -13.63 -3.88
N SER A 75 7.43 -14.17 -2.79
CA SER A 75 7.34 -13.55 -1.47
C SER A 75 8.29 -12.35 -1.39
N LEU A 76 7.99 -11.38 -0.51
CA LEU A 76 8.86 -10.21 -0.30
C LEU A 76 10.31 -10.56 0.11
N THR A 77 10.51 -11.75 0.69
CA THR A 77 11.82 -12.27 1.09
C THR A 77 12.62 -12.90 -0.05
N SER A 78 12.03 -13.09 -1.23
CA SER A 78 12.71 -13.68 -2.38
C SER A 78 13.70 -12.69 -2.97
N GLU A 79 14.87 -13.19 -3.40
CA GLU A 79 15.93 -12.41 -4.04
C GLU A 79 15.50 -11.87 -5.40
N GLN A 80 14.51 -12.51 -6.03
CA GLN A 80 13.95 -12.12 -7.32
C GLN A 80 13.06 -10.87 -7.23
N VAL A 81 12.59 -10.52 -6.02
CA VAL A 81 11.80 -9.30 -5.80
C VAL A 81 12.73 -8.09 -5.72
N PRO A 82 12.53 -7.06 -6.55
CA PRO A 82 13.35 -5.86 -6.51
C PRO A 82 13.10 -5.08 -5.21
N ASP A 83 14.12 -4.38 -4.71
CA ASP A 83 14.00 -3.66 -3.42
C ASP A 83 12.92 -2.58 -3.46
N VAL A 84 12.62 -2.02 -4.65
CA VAL A 84 11.54 -1.04 -4.83
C VAL A 84 10.16 -1.59 -4.44
N ALA A 85 9.92 -2.89 -4.64
CA ALA A 85 8.69 -3.54 -4.22
C ALA A 85 8.61 -3.61 -2.68
N ARG A 86 9.75 -3.91 -2.04
CA ARG A 86 9.87 -3.96 -0.58
C ARG A 86 9.69 -2.58 0.04
N ILE A 87 10.28 -1.54 -0.56
CA ILE A 87 10.12 -0.15 -0.12
C ILE A 87 8.63 0.26 -0.20
N ALA A 88 7.96 -0.07 -1.30
CA ALA A 88 6.53 0.21 -1.44
C ALA A 88 5.69 -0.57 -0.42
N TRP A 89 6.02 -1.84 -0.16
CA TRP A 89 5.33 -2.65 0.84
C TRP A 89 5.53 -2.13 2.28
N ASP A 90 6.76 -1.72 2.62
CA ASP A 90 7.10 -1.10 3.89
C ASP A 90 6.29 0.19 4.10
N ALA A 91 6.21 1.05 3.08
CA ALA A 91 5.38 2.26 3.12
C ALA A 91 3.89 1.95 3.28
N TYR A 92 3.38 0.97 2.54
CA TYR A 92 2.00 0.49 2.65
C TYR A 92 1.68 0.03 4.08
N THR A 93 2.50 -0.85 4.65
CA THR A 93 2.23 -1.41 5.98
C THR A 93 2.27 -0.36 7.08
N VAL A 94 3.19 0.60 7.00
CA VAL A 94 3.23 1.75 7.93
C VAL A 94 1.97 2.61 7.80
N LEU A 95 1.58 2.99 6.57
CA LEU A 95 0.38 3.80 6.34
C LEU A 95 -0.86 3.09 6.86
N ARG A 96 -1.06 1.82 6.50
CA ARG A 96 -2.17 0.99 6.95
C ARG A 96 -2.25 0.92 8.47
N HIS A 97 -1.11 0.64 9.13
CA HIS A 97 -1.02 0.51 10.58
C HIS A 97 -1.44 1.80 11.28
N GLU A 98 -0.82 2.91 10.90
CA GLU A 98 -1.06 4.21 11.52
C GLU A 98 -2.48 4.71 11.28
N MET A 99 -3.01 4.54 10.06
CA MET A 99 -4.38 4.92 9.73
C MET A 99 -5.42 4.06 10.46
N THR A 100 -5.15 2.77 10.65
CA THR A 100 -6.03 1.88 11.41
C THR A 100 -6.11 2.32 12.88
N LYS A 101 -4.96 2.62 13.50
CA LYS A 101 -4.91 3.18 14.87
C LYS A 101 -5.60 4.53 14.99
N ALA A 102 -5.52 5.36 13.95
CA ALA A 102 -6.22 6.66 13.92
C ALA A 102 -7.74 6.50 13.96
N LEU A 103 -8.26 5.52 13.23
CA LEU A 103 -9.70 5.29 13.07
C LEU A 103 -10.31 4.56 14.27
N HIS A 104 -9.51 3.73 14.95
CA HIS A 104 -9.97 2.86 16.02
C HIS A 104 -9.07 2.98 17.25
N PRO A 105 -8.94 4.15 17.89
CA PRO A 105 -8.02 4.34 19.02
C PRO A 105 -8.29 3.40 20.22
N GLU A 106 -9.50 2.87 20.33
CA GLU A 106 -9.95 1.91 21.34
C GLU A 106 -9.42 0.47 21.14
N GLY A 107 -8.77 0.18 20.01
CA GLY A 107 -8.25 -1.14 19.68
C GLY A 107 -8.95 -1.79 18.48
N PRO A 108 -8.52 -3.00 18.09
CA PRO A 108 -9.03 -3.69 16.90
C PRO A 108 -10.53 -4.01 17.06
N PRO A 109 -11.39 -3.53 16.16
CA PRO A 109 -12.80 -3.91 16.19
C PRO A 109 -12.95 -5.41 15.87
N GLN A 110 -13.97 -6.04 16.45
CA GLN A 110 -14.29 -7.44 16.15
C GLN A 110 -14.61 -7.58 14.65
N GLY A 111 -13.91 -8.51 13.97
CA GLY A 111 -14.11 -8.81 12.54
C GLY A 111 -13.23 -8.00 11.57
N LEU A 112 -12.44 -7.03 12.05
CA LEU A 112 -11.40 -6.38 11.25
C LEU A 112 -10.14 -7.25 11.18
N ARG A 113 -9.37 -7.12 10.08
CA ARG A 113 -8.16 -7.93 9.87
C ARG A 113 -7.12 -7.61 10.96
N PRO A 114 -6.76 -8.57 11.84
CA PRO A 114 -5.80 -8.32 12.92
C PRO A 114 -4.45 -7.84 12.40
N CYS A 115 -4.07 -8.27 11.19
CA CYS A 115 -2.80 -7.90 10.58
C CYS A 115 -2.64 -6.42 10.25
N ALA A 116 -3.73 -5.63 10.26
CA ALA A 116 -3.64 -4.18 10.14
C ALA A 116 -3.10 -3.50 11.41
N TRP A 117 -3.08 -4.23 12.54
CA TRP A 117 -2.60 -3.77 13.84
C TRP A 117 -1.19 -4.24 14.19
N ASP A 118 -0.69 -5.24 13.46
CA ASP A 118 0.68 -5.72 13.65
C ASP A 118 1.68 -4.58 13.39
N GLU A 119 2.75 -4.57 14.17
CA GLU A 119 3.87 -3.65 13.95
C GLU A 119 4.44 -3.84 12.53
N PRO A 120 4.61 -2.75 11.76
CA PRO A 120 5.16 -2.83 10.41
C PRO A 120 6.54 -3.51 10.43
N ARG A 121 6.64 -4.64 9.73
CA ARG A 121 7.91 -5.35 9.55
C ARG A 121 8.63 -4.77 8.34
N GLN A 122 9.88 -4.36 8.54
CA GLN A 122 10.76 -3.91 7.46
C GLN A 122 11.22 -5.09 6.59
N TYR A 123 10.99 -4.98 5.28
CA TYR A 123 11.51 -5.91 4.28
C TYR A 123 12.60 -5.29 3.41
N SER A 124 12.59 -3.96 3.23
CA SER A 124 13.57 -3.26 2.39
C SER A 124 14.86 -2.94 3.13
N THR A 125 15.85 -2.47 2.36
CA THR A 125 17.09 -1.90 2.91
C THR A 125 16.91 -0.47 3.47
N GLN A 126 15.75 0.16 3.24
CA GLN A 126 15.46 1.52 3.66
C GLN A 126 14.82 1.55 5.04
N VAL A 127 15.07 2.63 5.78
CA VAL A 127 14.39 2.87 7.06
C VAL A 127 12.89 3.04 6.81
N LEU A 128 12.06 2.44 7.66
CA LEU A 128 10.61 2.58 7.60
C LEU A 128 10.21 4.07 7.64
N PRO A 129 9.24 4.49 6.82
CA PRO A 129 8.72 5.85 6.89
C PRO A 129 8.05 6.11 8.25
N VAL A 130 7.97 7.38 8.62
CA VAL A 130 7.30 7.83 9.84
C VAL A 130 6.05 8.59 9.45
N VAL A 131 4.91 8.22 10.01
CA VAL A 131 3.63 8.92 9.82
C VAL A 131 3.30 9.67 11.10
N THR A 132 3.02 10.98 10.97
CA THR A 132 2.56 11.81 12.08
C THR A 132 1.12 12.24 11.82
N GLN A 133 0.26 12.02 12.80
CA GLN A 133 -1.15 12.40 12.72
C GLN A 133 -1.38 13.77 13.32
N ASN A 134 -1.75 14.74 12.49
CA ASN A 134 -2.12 16.07 12.94
C ASN A 134 -3.65 16.14 13.09
N ARG A 135 -4.14 16.19 14.33
CA ARG A 135 -5.56 16.49 14.57
C ARG A 135 -5.79 17.98 14.34
N PRO A 136 -6.80 18.39 13.55
CA PRO A 136 -7.16 19.80 13.45
C PRO A 136 -7.54 20.30 14.85
N SER A 137 -6.90 21.40 15.29
CA SER A 137 -7.28 22.09 16.51
C SER A 137 -8.75 22.52 16.39
N LYS A 138 -9.59 22.19 17.37
CA LYS A 138 -10.96 22.72 17.44
C LYS A 138 -10.87 24.26 17.29
N PRO A 139 -11.66 24.88 16.39
CA PRO A 139 -11.73 26.34 16.38
C PRO A 139 -12.18 26.79 17.77
N SER A 140 -11.41 27.69 18.37
CA SER A 140 -11.76 28.30 19.65
C SER A 140 -13.12 28.96 19.48
N GLU A 141 -14.15 28.47 20.17
CA GLU A 141 -15.41 29.17 20.31
C GLU A 141 -15.12 30.49 21.03
N THR A 142 -14.92 31.56 20.25
CA THR A 142 -15.03 32.93 20.73
C THR A 142 -16.48 33.11 21.16
N ARG A 143 -16.72 32.97 22.46
CA ARG A 143 -17.93 33.45 23.12
C ARG A 143 -18.01 34.96 22.91
N SER A 144 -19.00 35.40 22.13
CA SER A 144 -19.50 36.77 22.14
C SER A 144 -20.59 36.91 23.20
#